data_AF-A0A0B7BSG5-F1
#
_entry.id   AF-A0A0B7BSG5-F1
#
_cell.length_a   1.000
_cell.length_b   1.000
_cell.length_c   1.000
_cell.angle_alpha   90.00
_cell.angle_beta   90.00
_cell.angle_gamma   90.00
#
_symmetry.space_group_name_H-M   'P 1'
#
loop_
_entity.id
_entity.type
_entity.pdbx_description
1 polymer ?
#
loop_
_entity_poly.entity_id
_entity_poly.type
_entity_poly.pdbx_seq_one_letter_code
_entity_poly.pdbx_strand_id
1 'polypeptide(L)'
;MALTSFRALKLVGFWKTLSPKHRDTTNSNKTERHHYQQQSRGAPIIATQLLLQKQQLSTIGTEFSNMKPDLKSAVDSKIIIASVAAFCHGNRGIGKDGGLPWPHIREDHEFYTGLCKTTKDPNKKNGIIMGRNGWDTWNMENKNDPKMSTVVTSTSLSKDEPHCRGVARNFDEAVRMFYDAPDRHEIETIYILGGRINYEHGVTDPRCTRHIVTRILQNFESDVFFPDFEHTFRQVSHPEIDDRIRQDPTNGIQFRFEVWEKHPSDYVS
;
A
#
# COMPACT_ATOMS: atom_id res chain seq x y z
N MET A 1 -41.17 17.99 18.04
CA MET A 1 -40.08 18.77 17.41
C MET A 1 -38.85 17.86 17.31
N ALA A 2 -38.17 17.62 16.20
CA ALA A 2 -38.51 17.60 14.79
C ALA A 2 -37.66 16.43 14.21
N LEU A 3 -38.28 15.58 13.39
CA LEU A 3 -37.56 14.59 12.57
C LEU A 3 -36.81 15.34 11.47
N THR A 4 -35.55 14.98 11.20
CA THR A 4 -34.98 15.14 9.86
C THR A 4 -34.13 13.93 9.50
N SER A 5 -34.60 13.26 8.46
CA SER A 5 -34.10 12.10 7.74
C SER A 5 -32.68 12.27 7.18
N PHE A 6 -31.81 11.29 7.43
CA PHE A 6 -30.60 11.07 6.65
C PHE A 6 -30.96 10.44 5.29
N ARG A 7 -30.81 11.21 4.21
CA ARG A 7 -30.71 10.66 2.85
C ARG A 7 -29.24 10.52 2.49
N ALA A 8 -28.72 9.29 2.58
CA ALA A 8 -27.46 8.92 1.93
C ALA A 8 -27.69 8.92 0.41
N LEU A 9 -27.14 9.91 -0.31
CA LEU A 9 -27.12 9.89 -1.76
C LEU A 9 -26.03 8.91 -2.23
N LYS A 10 -26.48 7.89 -2.96
CA LYS A 10 -25.67 6.98 -3.77
C LYS A 10 -24.83 7.79 -4.77
N LEU A 11 -23.51 7.65 -4.73
CA LEU A 11 -22.61 8.01 -5.83
C LEU A 11 -22.05 6.71 -6.44
N VAL A 12 -22.89 6.05 -7.23
CA VAL A 12 -22.48 5.02 -8.18
C VAL A 12 -22.94 5.48 -9.55
N GLY A 13 -21.99 5.71 -10.46
CA GLY A 13 -22.24 5.80 -11.89
C GLY A 13 -22.11 7.20 -12.49
N PHE A 14 -20.89 7.64 -12.80
CA PHE A 14 -20.64 8.55 -13.93
C PHE A 14 -19.17 8.52 -14.38
N TRP A 15 -18.64 7.34 -14.70
CA TRP A 15 -17.37 7.20 -15.41
C TRP A 15 -17.55 6.23 -16.56
N LYS A 16 -18.11 6.72 -17.67
CA LYS A 16 -17.95 6.15 -19.00
C LYS A 16 -18.36 7.21 -20.01
N THR A 17 -17.37 7.92 -20.53
CA THR A 17 -17.12 8.18 -21.96
C THR A 17 -16.30 9.46 -22.05
N LEU A 18 -15.06 9.35 -22.52
CA LEU A 18 -14.45 10.18 -23.57
C LEU A 18 -12.94 9.87 -23.61
N SER A 19 -12.56 8.82 -24.32
CA SER A 19 -11.21 8.71 -24.90
C SER A 19 -11.28 9.21 -26.35
N PRO A 20 -10.46 10.20 -26.77
CA PRO A 20 -10.34 10.55 -28.18
C PRO A 20 -9.43 9.53 -28.89
N LYS A 21 -9.93 8.95 -29.99
CA LYS A 21 -9.14 8.15 -30.93
C LYS A 21 -8.20 9.05 -31.73
N HIS A 22 -6.94 8.64 -31.84
CA HIS A 22 -5.97 9.14 -32.81
C HIS A 22 -6.46 8.88 -34.25
N ARG A 23 -6.25 9.85 -35.15
CA ARG A 23 -6.16 9.58 -36.59
C ARG A 23 -5.31 10.64 -37.28
N ASP A 24 -4.24 10.18 -37.92
CA ASP A 24 -3.42 10.93 -38.89
C ASP A 24 -4.22 11.26 -40.15
N THR A 25 -3.90 12.38 -40.82
CA THR A 25 -3.47 12.41 -42.23
C THR A 25 -3.15 13.82 -42.74
N THR A 26 -2.30 13.80 -43.75
CA THR A 26 -1.58 14.81 -44.52
C THR A 26 -2.41 15.79 -45.39
N ASN A 27 -1.90 17.02 -45.49
CA ASN A 27 -1.66 17.84 -46.70
C ASN A 27 -2.85 18.28 -47.61
N SER A 28 -3.15 19.59 -47.65
CA SER A 28 -3.07 20.43 -48.87
C SER A 28 -3.67 21.84 -48.64
N ASN A 29 -3.16 22.79 -49.42
CA ASN A 29 -3.27 24.24 -49.29
C ASN A 29 -4.60 24.85 -49.78
N LYS A 30 -4.95 25.98 -49.15
CA LYS A 30 -5.76 27.14 -49.61
C LYS A 30 -7.22 26.81 -49.98
N THR A 31 -8.23 27.49 -49.44
CA THR A 31 -8.66 28.84 -49.89
C THR A 31 -9.75 29.36 -48.94
N GLU A 32 -9.68 30.67 -48.61
CA GLU A 32 -10.75 31.61 -48.24
C GLU A 32 -11.72 31.26 -47.09
N ARG A 33 -11.59 31.92 -45.93
CA ARG A 33 -12.36 33.16 -45.62
C ARG A 33 -13.83 33.10 -46.04
N HIS A 34 -14.64 32.31 -45.33
CA HIS A 34 -16.01 32.65 -44.90
C HIS A 34 -16.62 31.45 -44.18
N HIS A 35 -16.34 31.29 -42.87
CA HIS A 35 -17.21 30.62 -41.90
C HIS A 35 -16.61 30.78 -40.50
N TYR A 36 -16.47 32.03 -40.04
CA TYR A 36 -16.20 32.34 -38.64
C TYR A 36 -17.50 32.80 -37.96
N GLN A 37 -18.52 31.96 -38.03
CA GLN A 37 -19.77 32.14 -37.29
C GLN A 37 -20.48 30.78 -37.27
N GLN A 38 -20.03 29.90 -36.37
CA GLN A 38 -20.80 28.83 -35.69
C GLN A 38 -19.83 27.85 -35.00
N GLN A 39 -19.08 28.32 -34.00
CA GLN A 39 -18.38 27.44 -33.04
C GLN A 39 -18.12 28.21 -31.74
N SER A 40 -19.19 28.55 -31.01
CA SER A 40 -19.09 29.19 -29.70
C SER A 40 -20.26 28.83 -28.78
N ARG A 41 -20.74 27.58 -28.84
CA ARG A 41 -21.84 27.08 -27.98
C ARG A 41 -21.42 26.00 -26.97
N GLY A 42 -20.12 25.81 -26.72
CA GLY A 42 -19.60 24.83 -25.74
C GLY A 42 -18.69 25.39 -24.63
N ALA A 43 -18.15 26.60 -24.79
CA ALA A 43 -17.24 27.21 -23.82
C ALA A 43 -17.87 27.59 -22.46
N PRO A 44 -19.11 28.11 -22.36
CA PRO A 44 -19.65 28.53 -21.06
C PRO A 44 -19.95 27.34 -20.13
N ILE A 45 -20.36 26.19 -20.67
CA ILE A 45 -20.73 25.01 -19.87
C ILE A 45 -19.49 24.42 -19.15
N ILE A 46 -18.36 24.30 -19.86
CA ILE A 46 -17.11 23.78 -19.28
C ILE A 46 -16.56 24.73 -18.21
N ALA A 47 -16.62 26.04 -18.46
CA ALA A 47 -16.16 27.04 -17.49
C ALA A 47 -17.02 27.04 -16.21
N THR A 48 -18.35 26.95 -16.35
CA THR A 48 -19.26 26.84 -15.21
C THR A 48 -19.03 25.54 -14.42
N GLN A 49 -18.74 24.43 -15.11
CA GLN A 49 -18.51 23.14 -14.46
C GLN A 49 -17.17 23.10 -13.71
N LEU A 50 -16.11 23.70 -14.27
CA LEU A 50 -14.84 23.91 -13.56
C LEU A 50 -15.01 24.84 -12.35
N LEU A 51 -15.84 25.89 -12.47
CA LEU A 51 -16.08 26.82 -11.38
C LEU A 51 -16.83 26.15 -10.23
N LEU A 52 -17.85 25.34 -10.54
CA LEU A 52 -18.58 24.53 -9.56
C LEU A 52 -17.67 23.52 -8.88
N GLN A 53 -16.78 22.86 -9.63
CA GLN A 53 -15.80 21.92 -9.06
C GLN A 53 -14.81 22.63 -8.12
N LYS A 54 -14.31 23.82 -8.51
CA LYS A 54 -13.43 24.64 -7.66
C LYS A 54 -14.14 25.13 -6.41
N GLN A 55 -15.40 25.55 -6.52
CA GLN A 55 -16.22 25.95 -5.37
C GLN A 55 -16.44 24.78 -4.43
N GLN A 56 -16.83 23.61 -4.96
CA GLN A 56 -17.03 22.40 -4.16
C GLN A 56 -15.75 21.96 -3.44
N LEU A 57 -14.59 21.99 -4.13
CA LEU A 57 -13.28 21.73 -3.52
C LEU A 57 -12.92 22.77 -2.44
N SER A 58 -13.25 24.05 -2.66
CA SER A 58 -13.02 25.11 -1.67
C SER A 58 -13.92 24.97 -0.43
N THR A 59 -15.17 24.54 -0.61
CA THR A 59 -16.10 24.28 0.48
C THR A 59 -15.64 23.08 1.31
N ILE A 60 -15.20 21.99 0.66
CA ILE A 60 -14.60 20.83 1.33
C ILE A 60 -13.34 21.25 2.11
N GLY A 61 -12.46 22.05 1.53
CA GLY A 61 -11.27 22.56 2.21
C GLY A 61 -11.59 23.43 3.44
N THR A 62 -12.67 24.22 3.36
CA THR A 62 -13.13 25.08 4.45
C THR A 62 -13.83 24.28 5.57
N GLU A 63 -14.57 23.23 5.21
CA GLU A 63 -15.17 22.30 6.17
C GLU A 63 -14.08 21.49 6.92
N PHE A 64 -13.04 21.05 6.20
CA PHE A 64 -11.87 20.38 6.79
C PHE A 64 -11.07 21.29 7.72
N SER A 65 -10.90 22.57 7.38
CA SER A 65 -10.19 23.52 8.24
C SER A 65 -10.94 23.83 9.53
N ASN A 66 -12.27 23.68 9.53
CA ASN A 66 -13.15 24.03 10.65
C ASN A 66 -13.56 22.83 11.52
N MET A 67 -13.11 21.60 11.21
CA MET A 67 -13.34 20.43 12.06
C MET A 67 -12.53 20.51 13.35
N LYS A 68 -13.12 20.00 14.44
CA LYS A 68 -12.45 19.87 15.74
C LYS A 68 -11.11 19.12 15.58
N PRO A 69 -10.03 19.50 16.29
CA PRO A 69 -8.71 18.86 16.16
C PRO A 69 -8.76 17.34 16.29
N ASP A 70 -9.60 16.83 17.19
CA ASP A 70 -9.79 15.39 17.44
C ASP A 70 -10.45 14.67 16.26
N LEU A 71 -11.34 15.36 15.55
CA LEU A 71 -12.02 14.84 14.36
C LEU A 71 -11.13 14.97 13.12
N LYS A 72 -10.29 16.01 13.04
CA LYS A 72 -9.24 16.16 12.03
C LYS A 72 -8.19 15.04 12.17
N SER A 73 -7.76 14.76 13.40
CA SER A 73 -6.91 13.61 13.78
C SER A 73 -7.51 12.25 13.36
N ALA A 74 -8.81 12.07 13.58
CA ALA A 74 -9.56 10.85 13.21
C ALA A 74 -9.80 10.70 11.70
N VAL A 75 -9.66 11.79 10.92
CA VAL A 75 -9.86 11.80 9.46
C VAL A 75 -8.52 11.76 8.70
N ASP A 76 -7.40 12.15 9.33
CA ASP A 76 -6.06 12.25 8.69
C ASP A 76 -5.05 11.15 9.03
N SER A 77 -5.35 10.19 9.90
CA SER A 77 -4.43 9.07 10.13
C SER A 77 -4.63 7.98 9.08
N LYS A 78 -4.23 8.22 7.83
CA LYS A 78 -4.16 7.19 6.80
C LYS A 78 -3.28 6.05 7.33
N ILE A 79 -3.84 4.85 7.50
CA ILE A 79 -3.08 3.66 7.90
C ILE A 79 -1.99 3.45 6.84
N ILE A 80 -0.74 3.44 7.28
CA ILE A 80 0.41 3.18 6.41
C ILE A 80 0.37 1.70 6.04
N ILE A 81 0.55 1.39 4.75
CA ILE A 81 0.76 0.01 4.29
C ILE A 81 2.18 -0.09 3.75
N ALA A 82 2.96 -1.01 4.31
CA ALA A 82 4.34 -1.25 3.94
C ALA A 82 4.62 -2.74 3.76
N SER A 83 5.47 -3.13 2.82
CA SER A 83 6.02 -4.49 2.82
C SER A 83 7.28 -4.55 3.67
N VAL A 84 7.50 -5.66 4.37
CA VAL A 84 8.76 -5.98 5.03
C VAL A 84 9.28 -7.27 4.42
N ALA A 85 10.46 -7.23 3.82
CA ALA A 85 11.03 -8.38 3.12
C ALA A 85 12.55 -8.44 3.30
N ALA A 86 13.11 -9.63 3.26
CA ALA A 86 14.54 -9.86 3.11
C ALA A 86 14.77 -10.59 1.79
N PHE A 87 15.73 -10.16 0.96
CA PHE A 87 16.08 -10.86 -0.29
C PHE A 87 17.55 -10.74 -0.69
N CYS A 88 18.01 -11.72 -1.47
CA CYS A 88 19.34 -11.76 -2.06
C CYS A 88 19.59 -10.60 -3.04
N HIS A 89 20.79 -10.01 -3.01
CA HIS A 89 21.12 -8.82 -3.78
C HIS A 89 21.09 -9.04 -5.30
N GLY A 90 21.63 -10.15 -5.80
CA GLY A 90 21.81 -10.37 -7.24
C GLY A 90 20.60 -10.98 -7.95
N ASN A 91 19.76 -11.75 -7.26
CA ASN A 91 18.63 -12.46 -7.88
C ASN A 91 17.27 -12.19 -7.20
N ARG A 92 17.21 -11.44 -6.09
CA ARG A 92 16.00 -11.22 -5.27
C ARG A 92 15.37 -12.49 -4.68
N GLY A 93 16.14 -13.55 -4.49
CA GLY A 93 15.67 -14.78 -3.85
C GLY A 93 15.12 -14.51 -2.45
N ILE A 94 13.91 -15.01 -2.16
CA ILE A 94 13.22 -14.91 -0.85
C ILE A 94 12.82 -16.26 -0.27
N GLY A 95 12.84 -17.31 -1.09
CA GLY A 95 12.40 -18.64 -0.67
C GLY A 95 13.10 -19.75 -1.43
N LYS A 96 13.29 -20.86 -0.73
CA LYS A 96 13.73 -22.15 -1.26
C LYS A 96 13.03 -23.25 -0.49
N ASP A 97 12.32 -24.14 -1.18
CA ASP A 97 11.66 -25.33 -0.59
C ASP A 97 10.76 -24.99 0.63
N GLY A 98 10.11 -23.83 0.60
CA GLY A 98 9.19 -23.35 1.65
C GLY A 98 9.84 -22.61 2.84
N GLY A 99 11.17 -22.52 2.89
CA GLY A 99 11.93 -21.77 3.89
C GLY A 99 12.71 -20.58 3.31
N LEU A 100 13.45 -19.88 4.17
CA LEU A 100 14.40 -18.85 3.72
C LEU A 100 15.59 -19.52 3.01
N PRO A 101 16.13 -18.92 1.92
CA PRO A 101 17.28 -19.48 1.19
C PRO A 101 18.60 -19.48 1.97
N TRP A 102 18.69 -18.68 3.02
CA TRP A 102 19.90 -18.50 3.84
C TRP A 102 19.70 -19.01 5.28
N PRO A 103 20.81 -19.35 5.97
CA PRO A 103 20.79 -19.60 7.41
C PRO A 103 20.20 -18.44 8.21
N HIS A 104 19.68 -18.73 9.40
CA HIS A 104 19.12 -17.69 10.28
C HIS A 104 20.11 -16.55 10.54
N ILE A 105 19.66 -15.30 10.32
CA ILE A 105 20.38 -14.06 10.62
C ILE A 105 19.67 -13.40 11.79
N ARG A 106 20.33 -13.37 12.96
CA ARG A 106 19.65 -12.99 14.21
C ARG A 106 19.19 -11.54 14.21
N GLU A 107 20.05 -10.62 13.77
CA GLU A 107 19.73 -9.19 13.76
C GLU A 107 18.62 -8.84 12.76
N ASP A 108 18.54 -9.53 11.60
CA ASP A 108 17.42 -9.39 10.66
C ASP A 108 16.11 -9.86 11.29
N HIS A 109 16.12 -11.01 11.97
CA HIS A 109 14.94 -11.51 12.66
C HIS A 109 14.50 -10.58 13.81
N GLU A 110 15.44 -10.06 14.60
CA GLU A 110 15.16 -9.07 15.66
C GLU A 110 14.58 -7.77 15.09
N PHE A 111 15.15 -7.26 13.99
CA PHE A 111 14.64 -6.10 13.28
C PHE A 111 13.22 -6.32 12.74
N TYR A 112 13.01 -7.43 12.05
CA TYR A 112 11.72 -7.84 11.49
C TYR A 112 10.63 -7.96 12.56
N THR A 113 10.91 -8.69 13.64
CA THR A 113 9.96 -8.86 14.75
C THR A 113 9.71 -7.55 15.48
N GLY A 114 10.73 -6.71 15.64
CA GLY A 114 10.61 -5.35 16.19
C GLY A 114 9.67 -4.48 15.37
N LEU A 115 9.83 -4.43 14.04
CA LEU A 115 8.93 -3.71 13.14
C LEU A 115 7.47 -4.14 13.33
N CYS A 116 7.23 -5.43 13.44
CA CYS A 116 5.87 -5.97 13.57
C CYS A 116 5.23 -5.60 14.91
N LYS A 117 5.99 -5.52 16.01
CA LYS A 117 5.46 -5.37 17.38
C LYS A 117 5.50 -3.92 17.91
N THR A 118 6.36 -3.08 17.37
CA THR A 118 6.56 -1.71 17.85
C THR A 118 5.65 -0.73 17.11
N THR A 119 5.01 0.14 17.88
CA THR A 119 4.17 1.25 17.42
C THR A 119 4.65 2.55 18.06
N LYS A 120 4.42 3.68 17.39
CA LYS A 120 4.68 5.03 17.93
C LYS A 120 3.68 5.35 19.04
N ASP A 121 2.42 5.01 18.84
CA ASP A 121 1.40 5.05 19.90
C ASP A 121 1.42 3.70 20.66
N PRO A 122 1.79 3.68 21.95
CA PRO A 122 1.86 2.45 22.72
C PRO A 122 0.50 1.77 22.93
N ASN A 123 -0.61 2.46 22.68
CA ASN A 123 -1.97 1.91 22.75
C ASN A 123 -2.42 1.25 21.44
N LYS A 124 -1.63 1.38 20.38
CA LYS A 124 -1.91 0.75 19.08
C LYS A 124 -1.21 -0.59 18.92
N LYS A 125 -1.60 -1.27 17.85
CA LYS A 125 -1.04 -2.53 17.34
C LYS A 125 -0.81 -2.39 15.83
N ASN A 126 -0.01 -3.28 15.26
CA ASN A 126 0.16 -3.34 13.81
C ASN A 126 -0.73 -4.42 13.20
N GLY A 127 -1.22 -4.17 11.99
CA GLY A 127 -1.87 -5.17 11.15
C GLY A 127 -0.83 -5.96 10.37
N ILE A 128 -0.99 -7.27 10.27
CA ILE A 128 -0.09 -8.14 9.52
C ILE A 128 -0.86 -8.83 8.40
N ILE A 129 -0.35 -8.77 7.17
CA ILE A 129 -0.85 -9.56 6.04
C ILE A 129 0.23 -10.56 5.67
N MET A 130 -0.10 -11.85 5.74
CA MET A 130 0.81 -12.91 5.32
C MET A 130 0.11 -14.04 4.56
N GLY A 131 0.88 -14.76 3.74
CA GLY A 131 0.39 -15.95 3.05
C GLY A 131 0.36 -17.18 3.96
N ARG A 132 -0.37 -18.21 3.52
CA ARG A 132 -0.50 -19.49 4.24
C ARG A 132 0.85 -20.08 4.70
N ASN A 133 1.84 -20.20 3.81
CA ASN A 133 3.11 -20.86 4.17
C ASN A 133 3.84 -20.15 5.33
N GLY A 134 3.78 -18.81 5.36
CA GLY A 134 4.32 -18.03 6.47
C GLY A 134 3.51 -18.26 7.74
N TRP A 135 2.17 -18.30 7.63
CA TRP A 135 1.29 -18.57 8.77
C TRP A 135 1.47 -19.97 9.38
N ASP A 136 1.66 -20.99 8.54
CA ASP A 136 1.82 -22.38 8.98
C ASP A 136 3.10 -22.57 9.81
N THR A 137 4.16 -21.79 9.51
CA THR A 137 5.44 -21.82 10.24
C THR A 137 5.56 -20.76 11.35
N TRP A 138 4.58 -19.85 11.45
CA TRP A 138 4.56 -18.79 12.45
C TRP A 138 4.36 -19.37 13.85
N ASN A 139 5.25 -19.05 14.79
CA ASN A 139 5.21 -19.63 16.13
C ASN A 139 3.99 -19.14 16.94
N MET A 140 3.58 -19.93 17.94
CA MET A 140 2.40 -19.62 18.76
C MET A 140 2.53 -18.35 19.60
N GLU A 141 3.76 -17.96 19.97
CA GLU A 141 4.01 -16.70 20.67
C GLU A 141 3.58 -15.52 19.78
N ASN A 142 4.06 -15.49 18.53
CA ASN A 142 3.71 -14.44 17.59
C ASN A 142 2.25 -14.54 17.10
N LYS A 143 1.65 -15.74 17.04
CA LYS A 143 0.20 -15.88 16.73
C LYS A 143 -0.69 -15.29 17.83
N ASN A 144 -0.23 -15.29 19.08
CA ASN A 144 -0.99 -14.79 20.23
C ASN A 144 -0.57 -13.39 20.69
N ASP A 145 0.38 -12.74 20.01
CA ASP A 145 0.92 -11.46 20.44
C ASP A 145 -0.13 -10.35 20.26
N PRO A 146 -0.55 -9.66 21.34
CA PRO A 146 -1.58 -8.62 21.26
C PRO A 146 -1.15 -7.38 20.47
N LYS A 147 0.16 -7.21 20.20
CA LYS A 147 0.69 -6.13 19.36
C LYS A 147 0.56 -6.38 17.87
N MET A 148 0.10 -7.56 17.46
CA MET A 148 -0.10 -7.94 16.08
C MET A 148 -1.54 -8.40 15.84
N SER A 149 -2.18 -7.88 14.78
CA SER A 149 -3.46 -8.36 14.29
C SER A 149 -3.27 -8.94 12.89
N THR A 150 -3.27 -10.26 12.77
CA THR A 150 -2.86 -10.93 11.52
C THR A 150 -4.04 -11.36 10.67
N VAL A 151 -4.03 -11.01 9.38
CA VAL A 151 -4.90 -11.56 8.34
C VAL A 151 -4.08 -12.49 7.46
N VAL A 152 -4.59 -13.71 7.24
CA VAL A 152 -3.92 -14.69 6.38
C VAL A 152 -4.59 -14.70 5.01
N THR A 153 -3.83 -14.53 3.94
CA THR A 153 -4.34 -14.70 2.58
C THR A 153 -4.23 -16.18 2.19
N SER A 154 -5.37 -16.85 2.02
CA SER A 154 -5.41 -18.28 1.68
C SER A 154 -6.72 -18.65 0.98
N THR A 155 -6.63 -19.55 0.00
CA THR A 155 -7.81 -20.17 -0.64
C THR A 155 -8.23 -21.47 0.05
N SER A 156 -7.35 -22.07 0.87
CA SER A 156 -7.57 -23.40 1.46
C SER A 156 -7.91 -23.38 2.95
N LEU A 157 -7.50 -22.35 3.70
CA LEU A 157 -7.80 -22.25 5.12
C LEU A 157 -9.28 -21.86 5.34
N SER A 158 -9.81 -22.21 6.51
CA SER A 158 -11.16 -21.81 6.91
C SER A 158 -11.21 -20.32 7.24
N LYS A 159 -12.37 -19.67 7.10
CA LYS A 159 -12.50 -18.23 7.43
C LYS A 159 -12.34 -17.95 8.93
N ASP A 160 -12.58 -18.94 9.79
CA ASP A 160 -12.49 -18.91 11.24
C ASP A 160 -11.19 -19.55 11.78
N GLU A 161 -10.13 -19.58 10.96
CA GLU A 161 -8.80 -20.05 11.39
C GLU A 161 -8.38 -19.38 12.71
N PRO A 162 -8.04 -20.17 13.75
CA PRO A 162 -7.79 -19.64 15.09
C PRO A 162 -6.56 -18.74 15.13
N HIS A 163 -6.50 -17.85 16.12
CA HIS A 163 -5.38 -16.93 16.40
C HIS A 163 -5.12 -15.86 15.32
N CYS A 164 -5.78 -15.91 14.17
CA CYS A 164 -5.75 -14.81 13.21
C CYS A 164 -7.02 -13.95 13.34
N ARG A 165 -6.94 -12.71 12.87
CA ARG A 165 -8.09 -11.82 12.65
C ARG A 165 -9.09 -12.41 11.66
N GLY A 166 -8.58 -13.20 10.71
CA GLY A 166 -9.36 -14.01 9.79
C GLY A 166 -8.60 -14.30 8.50
N VAL A 167 -9.25 -15.07 7.62
CA VAL A 167 -8.67 -15.50 6.35
C VAL A 167 -9.33 -14.78 5.17
N ALA A 168 -8.51 -14.04 4.42
CA ALA A 168 -8.88 -13.35 3.20
C ALA A 168 -8.57 -14.21 1.96
N ARG A 169 -9.40 -14.09 0.93
CA ARG A 169 -9.24 -14.83 -0.34
C ARG A 169 -8.38 -14.08 -1.35
N ASN A 170 -8.15 -12.79 -1.13
CA ASN A 170 -7.27 -11.94 -1.93
C ASN A 170 -6.77 -10.76 -1.09
N PHE A 171 -5.82 -10.00 -1.66
CA PHE A 171 -5.19 -8.87 -0.98
C PHE A 171 -6.16 -7.74 -0.61
N ASP A 172 -7.13 -7.43 -1.49
CA ASP A 172 -8.10 -6.35 -1.20
C ASP A 172 -9.00 -6.70 -0.01
N GLU A 173 -9.52 -7.93 0.04
CA GLU A 173 -10.25 -8.43 1.21
C GLU A 173 -9.40 -8.32 2.47
N ALA A 174 -8.11 -8.67 2.41
CA ALA A 174 -7.22 -8.58 3.56
C ALA A 174 -7.05 -7.15 4.08
N VAL A 175 -6.84 -6.18 3.19
CA VAL A 175 -6.76 -4.76 3.56
C VAL A 175 -8.09 -4.29 4.16
N ARG A 176 -9.22 -4.65 3.57
CA ARG A 176 -10.55 -4.25 4.05
C ARG A 176 -10.89 -4.82 5.43
N MET A 177 -10.38 -5.99 5.78
CA MET A 177 -10.54 -6.53 7.15
C MET A 177 -9.92 -5.63 8.23
N PHE A 178 -8.95 -4.77 7.89
CA PHE A 178 -8.45 -3.74 8.79
C PHE A 178 -9.28 -2.45 8.70
N TYR A 179 -9.52 -1.95 7.49
CA TYR A 179 -10.18 -0.66 7.28
C TYR A 179 -11.66 -0.64 7.66
N ASP A 180 -12.40 -1.71 7.39
CA ASP A 180 -13.85 -1.76 7.58
C ASP A 180 -14.24 -2.14 9.02
N ALA A 181 -13.25 -2.42 9.87
CA ALA A 181 -13.50 -2.93 11.21
C ALA A 181 -13.76 -1.85 12.27
N PRO A 182 -14.47 -2.21 13.36
CA PRO A 182 -14.70 -1.30 14.48
C PRO A 182 -13.40 -0.82 15.15
N ASP A 183 -12.42 -1.70 15.28
CA ASP A 183 -11.11 -1.45 15.92
C ASP A 183 -10.06 -0.87 14.98
N ARG A 184 -10.41 -0.41 13.77
CA ARG A 184 -9.46 0.13 12.78
C ARG A 184 -8.56 1.26 13.31
N HIS A 185 -9.05 2.01 14.29
CA HIS A 185 -8.34 3.12 14.93
C HIS A 185 -7.19 2.65 15.85
N GLU A 186 -7.20 1.38 16.25
CA GLU A 186 -6.11 0.74 17.00
C GLU A 186 -4.97 0.26 16.08
N ILE A 187 -5.17 0.24 14.76
CA ILE A 187 -4.16 -0.18 13.79
C ILE A 187 -3.29 1.02 13.41
N GLU A 188 -1.99 0.95 13.65
CA GLU A 188 -1.04 2.00 13.28
C GLU A 188 -0.50 1.80 11.85
N THR A 189 0.07 0.63 11.58
CA THR A 189 0.65 0.27 10.28
C THR A 189 0.18 -1.13 9.90
N ILE A 190 -0.07 -1.37 8.60
CA ILE A 190 -0.26 -2.70 8.03
C ILE A 190 1.04 -3.13 7.35
N TYR A 191 1.64 -4.21 7.85
CA TYR A 191 2.83 -4.82 7.25
C TYR A 191 2.47 -6.04 6.40
N ILE A 192 2.98 -6.06 5.17
CA ILE A 192 2.91 -7.19 4.26
C ILE A 192 4.18 -8.02 4.44
N LEU A 193 4.05 -9.24 4.95
CA LEU A 193 5.18 -10.11 5.30
C LEU A 193 5.34 -11.28 4.31
N GLY A 194 4.88 -11.09 3.08
CA GLY A 194 4.91 -12.09 2.01
C GLY A 194 3.70 -13.02 2.03
N GLY A 195 3.69 -14.14 1.31
CA GLY A 195 4.70 -14.57 0.35
C GLY A 195 4.62 -13.80 -0.98
N ARG A 196 5.17 -14.40 -2.05
CA ARG A 196 5.34 -13.76 -3.37
C ARG A 196 4.11 -12.96 -3.86
N ILE A 197 2.93 -13.58 -3.83
CA ILE A 197 1.68 -12.95 -4.30
C ILE A 197 1.35 -11.68 -3.51
N ASN A 198 1.53 -11.70 -2.18
CA ASN A 198 1.31 -10.51 -1.37
C ASN A 198 2.36 -9.42 -1.64
N TYR A 199 3.61 -9.80 -1.92
CA TYR A 199 4.63 -8.83 -2.34
C TYR A 199 4.33 -8.24 -3.72
N GLU A 200 3.83 -9.01 -4.69
CA GLU A 200 3.37 -8.49 -5.99
C GLU A 200 2.27 -7.42 -5.81
N HIS A 201 1.34 -7.66 -4.89
CA HIS A 201 0.35 -6.65 -4.49
C HIS A 201 0.99 -5.46 -3.77
N GLY A 202 1.97 -5.70 -2.89
CA GLY A 202 2.71 -4.62 -2.23
C GLY A 202 3.42 -3.67 -3.20
N VAL A 203 3.89 -4.18 -4.35
CA VAL A 203 4.51 -3.34 -5.39
C VAL A 203 3.43 -2.57 -6.17
N THR A 204 2.39 -3.27 -6.62
CA THR A 204 1.43 -2.73 -7.58
C THR A 204 0.32 -1.89 -6.95
N ASP A 205 -0.07 -2.18 -5.72
CA ASP A 205 -1.21 -1.52 -5.07
C ASP A 205 -0.87 -0.08 -4.66
N PRO A 206 -1.68 0.93 -5.04
CA PRO A 206 -1.41 2.34 -4.71
C PRO A 206 -1.50 2.65 -3.21
N ARG A 207 -2.11 1.76 -2.41
CA ARG A 207 -2.19 1.91 -0.95
C ARG A 207 -0.87 1.53 -0.26
N CYS A 208 -0.08 0.63 -0.85
CA CYS A 208 1.25 0.28 -0.35
C CYS A 208 2.26 1.31 -0.82
N THR A 209 2.76 2.12 0.11
CA THR A 209 3.61 3.27 -0.20
C THR A 209 5.06 3.08 0.20
N ARG A 210 5.39 1.97 0.87
CA ARG A 210 6.74 1.71 1.39
C ARG A 210 7.15 0.24 1.31
N HIS A 211 8.42 -0.01 1.03
CA HIS A 211 9.08 -1.29 1.27
C HIS A 211 10.23 -1.08 2.25
N ILE A 212 10.24 -1.86 3.33
CA ILE A 212 11.35 -1.97 4.27
C ILE A 212 12.05 -3.28 3.95
N VAL A 213 13.30 -3.20 3.52
CA VAL A 213 14.00 -4.29 2.88
C VAL A 213 15.27 -4.62 3.66
N THR A 214 15.48 -5.89 3.98
CA THR A 214 16.81 -6.41 4.31
C THR A 214 17.47 -6.93 3.04
N ARG A 215 18.49 -6.21 2.57
CA ARG A 215 19.28 -6.62 1.41
C ARG A 215 20.37 -7.58 1.87
N ILE A 216 20.26 -8.86 1.51
CA ILE A 216 21.28 -9.87 1.74
C ILE A 216 22.36 -9.73 0.65
N LEU A 217 23.59 -9.37 1.03
CA LEU A 217 24.69 -9.06 0.10
C LEU A 217 25.41 -10.32 -0.42
N GLN A 218 24.64 -11.40 -0.59
CA GLN A 218 25.07 -12.67 -1.13
C GLN A 218 23.89 -13.30 -1.88
N ASN A 219 24.19 -14.19 -2.83
CA ASN A 219 23.18 -14.96 -3.53
C ASN A 219 23.11 -16.38 -2.96
N PHE A 220 21.89 -16.87 -2.82
CA PHE A 220 21.57 -18.25 -2.47
C PHE A 220 20.71 -18.85 -3.58
N GLU A 221 20.71 -20.18 -3.70
CA GLU A 221 19.77 -20.87 -4.59
C GLU A 221 18.35 -20.59 -4.11
N SER A 222 17.43 -20.25 -5.01
CA SER A 222 16.07 -19.85 -4.67
C SER A 222 15.09 -20.28 -5.76
N ASP A 223 13.85 -20.55 -5.36
CA ASP A 223 12.73 -20.88 -6.25
C ASP A 223 11.61 -19.83 -6.17
N VAL A 224 11.62 -18.99 -5.13
CA VAL A 224 10.73 -17.84 -4.97
C VAL A 224 11.55 -16.56 -4.92
N PHE A 225 11.10 -15.55 -5.65
CA PHE A 225 11.79 -14.27 -5.82
C PHE A 225 10.87 -13.09 -5.49
N PHE A 226 11.42 -12.04 -4.91
CA PHE A 226 10.73 -10.77 -4.72
C PHE A 226 10.54 -10.06 -6.07
N PRO A 227 9.37 -9.46 -6.36
CA PRO A 227 9.12 -8.75 -7.61
C PRO A 227 10.04 -7.53 -7.81
N ASP A 228 10.31 -7.16 -9.06
CA ASP A 228 10.96 -5.87 -9.35
C ASP A 228 10.04 -4.70 -8.94
N PHE A 229 10.61 -3.64 -8.35
CA PHE A 229 9.81 -2.55 -7.76
C PHE A 229 10.44 -1.15 -7.90
N GLU A 230 11.69 -1.07 -8.33
CA GLU A 230 12.49 0.16 -8.46
C GLU A 230 11.97 1.08 -9.58
N HIS A 231 11.06 0.58 -10.43
CA HIS A 231 10.35 1.37 -11.43
C HIS A 231 9.30 2.31 -10.82
N THR A 232 8.84 2.05 -9.58
CA THR A 232 7.82 2.83 -8.86
C THR A 232 8.27 3.30 -7.48
N PHE A 233 9.35 2.73 -6.94
CA PHE A 233 9.88 3.09 -5.65
C PHE A 233 11.31 3.60 -5.74
N ARG A 234 11.66 4.52 -4.84
CA ARG A 234 13.01 5.04 -4.70
C ARG A 234 13.52 4.80 -3.29
N GLN A 235 14.80 4.46 -3.19
CA GLN A 235 15.46 4.34 -1.90
C GLN A 235 15.52 5.71 -1.24
N VAL A 236 15.22 5.76 0.06
CA VAL A 236 15.27 6.96 0.89
C VAL A 236 16.00 6.65 2.19
N SER A 237 16.59 7.67 2.82
CA SER A 237 17.08 7.57 4.19
C SER A 237 15.90 7.64 5.16
N HIS A 238 15.94 6.85 6.24
CA HIS A 238 14.92 6.86 7.28
C HIS A 238 15.57 7.08 8.64
N PRO A 239 15.06 8.00 9.48
CA PRO A 239 15.73 8.38 10.73
C PRO A 239 15.85 7.24 11.75
N GLU A 240 14.95 6.26 11.68
CA GLU A 240 14.89 5.13 12.61
C GLU A 240 15.55 3.85 12.05
N ILE A 241 16.02 3.86 10.79
CA ILE A 241 16.60 2.68 10.13
C ILE A 241 17.97 3.04 9.57
N ASP A 242 19.02 2.52 10.23
CA ASP A 242 20.42 2.66 9.82
C ASP A 242 20.75 1.72 8.65
N ASP A 243 21.23 2.28 7.53
CA ASP A 243 21.49 1.59 6.27
C ASP A 243 22.93 1.04 6.13
N ARG A 244 23.74 1.10 7.20
CA ARG A 244 25.09 0.55 7.18
C ARG A 244 25.12 -0.95 6.82
N ILE A 245 26.24 -1.38 6.24
CA ILE A 245 26.51 -2.80 6.05
C ILE A 245 26.80 -3.43 7.42
N ARG A 246 26.13 -4.55 7.68
CA ARG A 246 26.27 -5.40 8.85
C ARG A 246 26.79 -6.76 8.41
N GLN A 247 27.32 -7.51 9.36
CA GLN A 247 27.76 -8.88 9.13
C GLN A 247 27.30 -9.74 10.30
N ASP A 248 26.56 -10.82 10.00
CA ASP A 248 26.14 -11.77 11.01
C ASP A 248 27.38 -12.49 11.59
N PRO A 249 27.57 -12.51 12.92
CA PRO A 249 28.78 -13.06 13.53
C PRO A 249 28.83 -14.60 13.47
N THR A 250 27.71 -15.28 13.24
CA THR A 250 27.62 -16.74 13.25
C THR A 250 27.89 -17.35 11.89
N ASN A 251 27.39 -16.72 10.82
CA ASN A 251 27.52 -17.25 9.46
C ASN A 251 28.28 -16.33 8.48
N GLY A 252 28.65 -15.12 8.91
CA GLY A 252 29.43 -14.17 8.12
C GLY A 252 28.64 -13.48 7.00
N ILE A 253 27.33 -13.71 6.90
CA ILE A 253 26.50 -13.11 5.86
C ILE A 253 26.43 -11.59 6.08
N GLN A 254 26.74 -10.84 5.03
CA GLN A 254 26.61 -9.40 5.03
C GLN A 254 25.22 -8.98 4.58
N PHE A 255 24.64 -7.99 5.24
CA PHE A 255 23.33 -7.45 4.92
C PHE A 255 23.22 -5.96 5.29
N ARG A 256 22.18 -5.29 4.80
CA ARG A 256 21.81 -3.94 5.23
C ARG A 256 20.30 -3.74 5.17
N PHE A 257 19.80 -2.81 5.96
CA PHE A 257 18.40 -2.39 5.89
C PHE A 257 18.25 -1.23 4.91
N GLU A 258 17.21 -1.25 4.10
CA GLU A 258 16.89 -0.25 3.09
C GLU A 258 15.42 0.18 3.26
N VAL A 259 15.13 1.45 3.07
CA VAL A 259 13.75 1.95 2.99
C VAL A 259 13.51 2.48 1.60
N TRP A 260 12.40 2.08 1.00
CA TRP A 260 11.99 2.45 -0.33
C TRP A 260 10.57 3.01 -0.29
N GLU A 261 10.33 4.14 -0.95
CA GLU A 261 9.02 4.81 -0.96
C GLU A 261 8.54 5.09 -2.37
N LYS A 262 7.21 5.03 -2.58
CA LYS A 262 6.59 5.40 -3.86
C LYS A 262 6.83 6.88 -4.16
N HIS A 263 7.16 7.20 -5.41
CA HIS A 263 7.38 8.58 -5.80
C HIS A 263 6.04 9.34 -5.96
N PRO A 264 5.93 10.61 -5.54
CA PRO A 264 4.67 11.37 -5.63
C PRO A 264 4.11 11.56 -7.05
N SER A 265 4.93 11.42 -8.09
CA SER A 265 4.45 11.47 -9.48
C SER A 265 3.56 10.29 -9.86
N ASP A 266 3.66 9.19 -9.13
CA ASP A 266 3.06 7.90 -9.51
C ASP A 266 1.60 7.78 -9.02
N TYR A 267 1.10 8.82 -8.33
CA TYR A 267 -0.31 8.93 -7.95
C TYR A 267 -1.21 9.46 -9.08
N VAL A 268 -0.66 9.83 -10.26
CA VAL A 268 -1.36 10.60 -11.31
C VAL A 268 -1.48 9.88 -12.66
N SER A 269 -1.18 8.57 -12.74
CA SER A 269 -1.30 7.79 -13.99
C SER A 269 -2.56 6.93 -14.05
#